data_AF-A0A417GNZ0-F1
#
_entry.id   AF-A0A417GNZ0-F1
#
_cell.length_a   1.000
_cell.length_b   1.000
_cell.length_c   1.000
_cell.angle_alpha   90.00
_cell.angle_beta   90.00
_cell.angle_gamma   90.00
#
_symmetry.space_group_name_H-M   'P 1'
#
loop_
_entity.id
_entity.type
_entity.pdbx_description
1 polymer ?
#
loop_
_entity_poly.entity_id
_entity_poly.type
_entity_poly.pdbx_seq_one_letter_code
_entity_poly.pdbx_strand_id
1 'polypeptide(L)'
;MRRLAAEYTLYLDVIFLQNFLMNVFVLTLTGRMMRQTCRAGRIAAGGAAGALWACGGIFLPLSFPMKAALTCGPVSLLMVFLAFRERHPVRLLKGTAALYLTAVLMAGGLELVKGLSARVYNYENPANPRQQKLPFYVLFFAAAAVFFFICFLLEAVREERRRRSYMAGATIFFQGRSLQVQAFLDTGNQLTDPVSGRPVSVIWAGALEGFFDGAPGVTLIPYRSVGKESGLLPAVKADCICIELEGKCRELKNPLIAVSQAPLSSDGSYEMLLHEAFWEKAVRSEKSCHGGDARTGKTEKDKSRQTEGGQETEKSENNWAGSERLTEPETYEKTGKETERKNDAVGKNGTQKGGSEGKTGLENSRSPQNEDGGKSGRKEPENQSGGEKYGD
;
A
#
# COMPACT_ATOMS: atom_id res chain seq x y z
N MET A 1 -23.37 -60.23 26.47
CA MET A 1 -22.57 -59.32 25.62
C MET A 1 -21.33 -58.91 26.40
N ARG A 2 -20.11 -59.13 25.89
CA ARG A 2 -18.90 -58.54 26.50
C ARG A 2 -18.88 -57.05 26.15
N ARG A 3 -18.96 -56.15 27.15
CA ARG A 3 -18.61 -54.74 26.94
C ARG A 3 -17.11 -54.69 26.70
N LEU A 4 -16.69 -54.52 25.45
CA LEU A 4 -15.32 -54.11 25.14
C LEU A 4 -15.17 -52.69 25.69
N ALA A 5 -14.47 -52.57 26.82
CA ALA A 5 -14.10 -51.27 27.37
C ALA A 5 -13.09 -50.64 26.43
N ALA A 6 -13.53 -49.67 25.62
CA ALA A 6 -12.62 -48.84 24.85
C ALA A 6 -11.94 -47.86 25.81
N GLU A 7 -10.68 -48.10 26.13
CA GLU A 7 -9.86 -47.17 26.91
C GLU A 7 -9.46 -45.99 26.01
N TYR A 8 -9.88 -44.79 26.40
CA TYR A 8 -9.54 -43.55 25.71
C TYR A 8 -8.47 -42.79 26.50
N THR A 9 -7.21 -42.88 26.06
CA THR A 9 -6.13 -42.05 26.61
C THR A 9 -6.25 -40.62 26.09
N LEU A 10 -6.44 -39.66 27.00
CA LEU A 10 -6.67 -38.26 26.67
C LEU A 10 -5.54 -37.38 27.18
N TYR A 11 -4.71 -36.91 26.24
CA TYR A 11 -3.54 -36.05 26.48
C TYR A 11 -3.98 -34.59 26.69
N LEU A 12 -4.35 -34.25 27.93
CA LEU A 12 -4.82 -32.90 28.30
C LEU A 12 -3.76 -31.82 28.06
N ASP A 13 -2.48 -32.15 28.21
CA ASP A 13 -1.32 -31.32 27.91
C ASP A 13 -1.26 -30.96 26.41
N VAL A 14 -1.44 -31.94 25.52
CA VAL A 14 -1.46 -31.73 24.06
C VAL A 14 -2.69 -30.91 23.66
N ILE A 15 -3.86 -31.21 24.22
CA ILE A 15 -5.10 -30.46 23.98
C ILE A 15 -4.96 -29.02 24.46
N PHE A 16 -4.40 -28.80 25.66
CA PHE A 16 -4.15 -27.47 26.20
C PHE A 16 -3.19 -26.68 25.29
N LEU A 17 -2.03 -27.25 24.96
CA LEU A 17 -1.02 -26.58 24.14
C LEU A 17 -1.55 -26.23 22.75
N GLN A 18 -2.27 -27.15 22.10
CA GLN A 18 -2.87 -26.91 20.80
C GLN A 18 -3.93 -25.78 20.87
N ASN A 19 -4.87 -25.83 21.82
CA ASN A 19 -5.89 -24.79 21.96
C ASN A 19 -5.27 -23.44 22.35
N PHE A 20 -4.23 -23.44 23.21
CA PHE A 20 -3.49 -22.24 23.59
C PHE A 20 -2.88 -21.57 22.36
N LEU A 21 -2.14 -22.31 21.54
CA LEU A 21 -1.47 -21.78 20.34
C LEU A 21 -2.48 -21.32 19.28
N MET A 22 -3.56 -22.07 19.04
CA MET A 22 -4.63 -21.64 18.13
C MET A 22 -5.29 -20.34 18.61
N ASN A 23 -5.61 -20.23 19.89
CA ASN A 23 -6.19 -19.02 20.46
C ASN A 23 -5.21 -17.84 20.42
N VAL A 24 -3.90 -18.07 20.60
CA VAL A 24 -2.86 -17.04 20.42
C VAL A 24 -2.80 -16.53 18.98
N PHE A 25 -2.87 -17.42 17.97
CA PHE A 25 -2.93 -17.02 16.56
C PHE A 25 -4.19 -16.21 16.26
N VAL A 26 -5.37 -16.69 16.67
CA VAL A 26 -6.65 -16.00 16.45
C VAL A 26 -6.66 -14.63 17.15
N LEU A 27 -6.25 -14.53 18.42
CA LEU A 27 -6.20 -13.27 19.15
C LEU A 27 -5.17 -12.29 18.57
N THR A 28 -4.00 -12.76 18.14
CA THR A 28 -2.99 -11.91 17.48
C THR A 28 -3.52 -11.35 16.17
N LEU A 29 -4.14 -12.19 15.34
CA LEU A 29 -4.70 -11.79 14.06
C LEU A 29 -5.91 -10.84 14.24
N THR A 30 -6.79 -11.12 15.20
CA THR A 30 -7.88 -10.22 15.61
C THR A 30 -7.34 -8.86 16.03
N GLY A 31 -6.27 -8.85 16.84
CA GLY A 31 -5.59 -7.63 17.28
C GLY A 31 -5.00 -6.83 16.13
N ARG A 32 -4.32 -7.50 15.17
CA ARG A 32 -3.85 -6.86 13.93
C ARG A 32 -5.01 -6.28 13.13
N MET A 33 -6.07 -7.04 12.89
CA MET A 33 -7.26 -6.57 12.14
C MET A 33 -7.91 -5.35 12.79
N MET A 34 -8.02 -5.34 14.12
CA MET A 34 -8.62 -4.25 14.89
C MET A 34 -7.67 -3.07 15.20
N ARG A 35 -6.43 -3.10 14.71
CA ARG A 35 -5.36 -2.11 15.01
C ARG A 35 -5.12 -1.92 16.51
N GLN A 36 -5.26 -2.99 17.29
CA GLN A 36 -5.10 -3.01 18.74
C GLN A 36 -3.66 -3.34 19.16
N THR A 37 -3.25 -2.89 20.34
CA THR A 37 -1.89 -3.12 20.85
C THR A 37 -1.67 -4.57 21.30
N CYS A 38 -0.99 -5.37 20.49
CA CYS A 38 -0.75 -6.78 20.78
C CYS A 38 0.48 -6.96 21.70
N ARG A 39 0.26 -7.07 23.02
CA ARG A 39 1.33 -7.41 23.99
C ARG A 39 1.33 -8.92 24.24
N ALA A 40 2.46 -9.60 24.01
CA ALA A 40 2.56 -11.06 24.06
C ALA A 40 1.93 -11.69 25.33
N GLY A 41 2.28 -11.20 26.52
CA GLY A 41 1.71 -11.71 27.78
C GLY A 41 0.19 -11.54 27.93
N ARG A 42 -0.40 -10.50 27.32
CA ARG A 42 -1.87 -10.32 27.32
C ARG A 42 -2.55 -11.29 26.36
N ILE A 43 -1.98 -11.46 25.16
CA ILE A 43 -2.46 -12.43 24.17
C ILE A 43 -2.37 -13.85 24.74
N ALA A 44 -1.27 -14.19 25.41
CA ALA A 44 -1.09 -15.46 26.11
C ALA A 44 -2.13 -15.66 27.22
N ALA A 45 -2.42 -14.65 28.04
CA ALA A 45 -3.48 -14.75 29.06
C ALA A 45 -4.86 -15.02 28.46
N GLY A 46 -5.22 -14.35 27.36
CA GLY A 46 -6.44 -14.64 26.61
C GLY A 46 -6.43 -16.04 25.99
N GLY A 47 -5.31 -16.47 25.40
CA GLY A 47 -5.14 -17.80 24.83
C GLY A 47 -5.27 -18.92 25.85
N ALA A 48 -4.72 -18.72 27.05
CA ALA A 48 -4.82 -19.63 28.18
C ALA A 48 -6.25 -19.73 28.70
N ALA A 49 -7.00 -18.63 28.80
CA ALA A 49 -8.41 -18.68 29.20
C ALA A 49 -9.25 -19.56 28.26
N GLY A 50 -9.05 -19.43 26.94
CA GLY A 50 -9.71 -20.29 25.95
C GLY A 50 -9.24 -21.76 26.02
N ALA A 51 -7.95 -22.01 26.26
CA ALA A 51 -7.40 -23.35 26.39
C ALA A 51 -7.88 -24.09 27.66
N LEU A 52 -7.95 -23.38 28.80
CA LEU A 52 -8.52 -23.88 30.05
C LEU A 52 -10.00 -24.22 29.87
N TRP A 53 -10.77 -23.37 29.17
CA TRP A 53 -12.16 -23.68 28.83
C TRP A 53 -12.29 -24.94 27.96
N ALA A 54 -11.44 -25.08 26.94
CA ALA A 54 -11.43 -26.27 26.08
C ALA A 54 -11.14 -27.56 26.85
N CYS A 55 -10.22 -27.52 27.84
CA CYS A 55 -9.89 -28.68 28.67
C CYS A 55 -10.98 -28.96 29.72
N GLY A 56 -11.41 -27.95 30.48
CA GLY A 56 -12.42 -28.10 31.53
C GLY A 56 -13.81 -28.44 30.98
N GLY A 57 -14.16 -27.91 29.80
CA GLY A 57 -15.42 -28.15 29.11
C GLY A 57 -15.66 -29.61 28.71
N ILE A 58 -14.62 -30.45 28.69
CA ILE A 58 -14.73 -31.91 28.51
C ILE A 58 -15.43 -32.54 29.72
N PHE A 59 -15.00 -32.17 30.93
CA PHE A 59 -15.47 -32.76 32.19
C PHE A 59 -16.80 -32.18 32.71
N LEU A 60 -17.17 -30.97 32.27
CA LEU A 60 -18.41 -30.32 32.68
C LEU A 60 -19.64 -31.01 32.02
N PRO A 61 -20.60 -31.58 32.78
CA PRO A 61 -21.78 -32.27 32.25
C PRO A 61 -22.91 -31.28 31.86
N LEU A 62 -22.56 -30.24 31.10
CA LEU A 62 -23.50 -29.25 30.61
C LEU A 62 -24.13 -29.68 29.28
N SER A 63 -25.37 -29.27 29.01
CA SER A 63 -26.01 -29.49 27.72
C SER A 63 -25.27 -28.75 26.59
N PHE A 64 -25.31 -29.28 25.36
CA PHE A 64 -24.68 -28.65 24.19
C PHE A 64 -25.02 -27.15 24.03
N PRO A 65 -26.30 -26.70 24.05
CA PRO A 65 -26.61 -25.28 23.92
C PRO A 65 -26.03 -24.42 25.05
N MET A 66 -25.94 -24.96 26.27
CA MET A 66 -25.32 -24.25 27.40
C MET A 66 -23.80 -24.14 27.24
N LYS A 67 -23.11 -25.21 26.79
CA LYS A 67 -21.68 -25.14 26.44
C LYS A 67 -21.43 -24.13 25.31
N ALA A 68 -22.28 -24.13 24.28
CA ALA A 68 -22.20 -23.18 23.19
C ALA A 68 -22.39 -21.74 23.69
N ALA A 69 -23.42 -21.45 24.49
CA ALA A 69 -23.67 -20.12 25.04
C ALA A 69 -22.51 -19.59 25.91
N LEU A 70 -21.93 -20.44 26.76
CA LEU A 70 -20.77 -20.08 27.60
C LEU A 70 -19.52 -19.78 26.76
N THR A 71 -19.27 -20.57 25.71
CA THR A 71 -18.18 -20.36 24.75
C THR A 71 -18.38 -19.07 23.96
N CYS A 72 -19.60 -18.87 23.43
CA CYS A 72 -19.96 -17.78 22.53
C CYS A 72 -20.09 -16.41 23.22
N GLY A 73 -20.37 -16.39 24.53
CA GLY A 73 -20.45 -15.16 25.31
C GLY A 73 -19.30 -15.05 26.33
N PRO A 74 -19.49 -15.48 27.58
CA PRO A 74 -18.56 -15.24 28.69
C PRO A 74 -17.08 -15.56 28.40
N VAL A 75 -16.78 -16.72 27.83
CA VAL A 75 -15.39 -17.16 27.59
C VAL A 75 -14.71 -16.25 26.56
N SER A 76 -15.36 -16.02 25.42
CA SER A 76 -14.76 -15.20 24.36
C SER A 76 -14.68 -13.72 24.73
N LEU A 77 -15.66 -13.20 25.49
CA LEU A 77 -15.57 -11.87 26.12
C LEU A 77 -14.37 -11.77 27.06
N LEU A 78 -14.14 -12.79 27.90
CA LEU A 78 -12.98 -12.86 28.80
C LEU A 78 -11.66 -12.91 28.02
N MET A 79 -11.57 -13.71 26.96
CA MET A 79 -10.38 -13.79 26.10
C MET A 79 -10.03 -12.42 25.49
N VAL A 80 -11.02 -11.72 24.92
CA VAL A 80 -10.88 -10.38 24.32
C VAL A 80 -10.52 -9.33 25.39
N PHE A 81 -11.15 -9.40 26.56
CA PHE A 81 -10.84 -8.54 27.71
C PHE A 81 -9.40 -8.70 28.19
N LEU A 82 -8.91 -9.93 28.36
CA LEU A 82 -7.53 -10.21 28.78
C LEU A 82 -6.52 -9.76 27.71
N ALA A 83 -6.80 -10.04 26.44
CA ALA A 83 -5.93 -9.71 25.30
C ALA A 83 -5.74 -8.21 25.09
N PHE A 84 -6.83 -7.43 25.09
CA PHE A 84 -6.80 -6.02 24.69
C PHE A 84 -7.00 -5.04 25.86
N ARG A 85 -7.55 -5.48 27.00
CA ARG A 85 -7.86 -4.67 28.19
C ARG A 85 -8.88 -3.55 27.90
N GLU A 86 -9.69 -3.71 26.86
CA GLU A 86 -10.84 -2.84 26.59
C GLU A 86 -11.89 -3.00 27.69
N ARG A 87 -12.38 -1.89 28.25
CA ARG A 87 -13.42 -1.88 29.31
C ARG A 87 -14.79 -1.46 28.80
N HIS A 88 -14.87 -0.92 27.59
CA HIS A 88 -16.13 -0.40 27.05
C HIS A 88 -16.93 -1.53 26.39
N PRO A 89 -18.20 -1.78 26.80
CA PRO A 89 -18.95 -2.98 26.39
C PRO A 89 -19.12 -3.08 24.87
N VAL A 90 -19.41 -1.96 24.18
CA VAL A 90 -19.53 -1.94 22.71
C VAL A 90 -18.20 -2.29 22.01
N ARG A 91 -17.05 -1.92 22.60
CA ARG A 91 -15.73 -2.25 22.03
C ARG A 91 -15.34 -3.70 22.31
N LEU A 92 -15.70 -4.24 23.48
CA LEU A 92 -15.58 -5.67 23.79
C LEU A 92 -16.44 -6.53 22.85
N LEU A 93 -17.69 -6.16 22.62
CA LEU A 93 -18.59 -6.87 21.71
C LEU A 93 -18.07 -6.83 20.27
N LYS A 94 -17.61 -5.65 19.79
CA LYS A 94 -16.94 -5.51 18.49
C LYS A 94 -15.68 -6.37 18.37
N GLY A 95 -14.85 -6.40 19.42
CA GLY A 95 -13.66 -7.26 19.49
C GLY A 95 -14.00 -8.75 19.49
N THR A 96 -15.12 -9.14 20.10
CA THR A 96 -15.61 -10.52 20.13
C THR A 96 -16.21 -10.96 18.79
N ALA A 97 -16.94 -10.07 18.10
CA ALA A 97 -17.36 -10.30 16.72
C ALA A 97 -16.15 -10.44 15.77
N ALA A 98 -15.12 -9.61 15.94
CA ALA A 98 -13.86 -9.72 15.19
C ALA A 98 -13.09 -11.01 15.52
N LEU A 99 -13.16 -11.51 16.76
CA LEU A 99 -12.61 -12.81 17.17
C LEU A 99 -13.24 -13.96 16.37
N TYR A 100 -14.57 -14.00 16.27
CA TYR A 100 -15.26 -15.03 15.49
C TYR A 100 -14.97 -14.94 13.99
N LEU A 101 -14.96 -13.73 13.42
CA LEU A 101 -14.56 -13.54 12.03
C LEU A 101 -13.15 -14.10 11.78
N THR A 102 -12.22 -13.82 12.69
CA THR A 102 -10.84 -14.33 12.62
C THR A 102 -10.79 -15.85 12.78
N ALA A 103 -11.57 -16.44 13.69
CA ALA A 103 -11.66 -17.87 13.88
C ALA A 103 -12.23 -18.59 12.64
N VAL A 104 -13.26 -18.03 12.00
CA VAL A 104 -13.84 -18.54 10.75
C VAL A 104 -12.83 -18.47 9.60
N LEU A 105 -12.09 -17.36 9.46
CA LEU A 105 -11.04 -17.22 8.45
C LEU A 105 -9.93 -18.26 8.63
N MET A 106 -9.45 -18.44 9.87
CA MET A 106 -8.45 -19.46 10.22
C MET A 106 -8.96 -20.89 9.95
N ALA A 107 -10.20 -21.19 10.35
CA ALA A 107 -10.82 -22.50 10.14
C ALA A 107 -11.03 -22.80 8.64
N GLY A 108 -11.52 -21.83 7.86
CA GLY A 108 -11.70 -21.98 6.41
C GLY A 108 -10.39 -22.19 5.66
N GLY A 109 -9.33 -21.46 6.02
CA GLY A 109 -7.99 -21.69 5.48
C GLY A 109 -7.44 -23.08 5.83
N LEU A 110 -7.67 -23.54 7.06
CA LEU A 110 -7.26 -24.87 7.50
C LEU A 110 -8.02 -25.98 6.77
N GLU A 111 -9.32 -25.80 6.53
CA GLU A 111 -10.15 -26.75 5.78
C GLU A 111 -9.75 -26.82 4.30
N LEU A 112 -9.39 -25.68 3.70
CA LEU A 112 -8.82 -25.65 2.34
C LEU A 112 -7.52 -26.46 2.26
N VAL A 113 -6.61 -26.32 3.23
CA VAL A 113 -5.37 -27.10 3.28
C VAL A 113 -5.66 -28.60 3.41
N LYS A 114 -6.62 -29.00 4.26
CA LYS A 114 -7.05 -30.41 4.36
C LYS A 114 -7.57 -30.92 3.01
N GLY A 115 -8.51 -30.21 2.38
CA GLY A 115 -9.10 -30.59 1.09
C GLY A 115 -8.07 -30.72 -0.03
N LEU A 116 -7.10 -29.81 -0.10
CA LEU A 116 -5.98 -29.91 -1.03
C LEU A 116 -5.09 -31.12 -0.71
N SER A 117 -4.75 -31.37 0.55
CA SER A 117 -3.94 -32.54 0.94
C SER A 117 -4.63 -33.86 0.63
N ALA A 118 -5.95 -33.97 0.83
CA ALA A 118 -6.73 -35.17 0.53
C ALA A 118 -6.69 -35.52 -0.96
N ARG A 119 -6.77 -34.49 -1.84
CA ARG A 119 -6.65 -34.63 -3.30
C ARG A 119 -5.24 -34.98 -3.76
N VAL A 120 -4.22 -34.32 -3.20
CA VAL A 120 -2.81 -34.55 -3.58
C VAL A 120 -2.33 -35.95 -3.16
N TYR A 121 -2.69 -36.41 -1.97
CA TYR A 121 -2.26 -37.71 -1.44
C TYR A 121 -3.24 -38.87 -1.73
N ASN A 122 -4.26 -38.66 -2.57
CA ASN A 122 -5.31 -39.64 -2.87
C ASN A 122 -5.92 -40.32 -1.63
N TYR A 123 -6.15 -39.52 -0.57
CA TYR A 123 -6.62 -40.00 0.72
C TYR A 123 -8.13 -40.24 0.77
N GLU A 124 -8.85 -39.72 -0.23
CA GLU A 124 -10.25 -40.03 -0.52
C GLU A 124 -10.38 -41.42 -1.17
N ASN A 125 -9.86 -42.44 -0.51
CA ASN A 125 -10.04 -43.83 -0.91
C ASN A 125 -11.24 -44.41 -0.13
N PRO A 126 -12.45 -44.51 -0.75
CA PRO A 126 -13.70 -44.81 -0.02
C PRO A 126 -13.73 -46.21 0.60
N ALA A 127 -12.80 -47.08 0.24
CA ALA A 127 -12.67 -48.43 0.78
C ALA A 127 -12.13 -48.50 2.22
N ASN A 128 -11.49 -47.45 2.76
CA ASN A 128 -10.81 -47.54 4.06
C ASN A 128 -10.92 -46.25 4.93
N PRO A 129 -12.09 -45.96 5.53
CA PRO A 129 -12.29 -44.77 6.36
C PRO A 129 -11.44 -44.71 7.64
N ARG A 130 -10.80 -45.83 8.04
CA ARG A 130 -9.99 -45.90 9.27
C ARG A 130 -8.63 -45.21 9.17
N GLN A 131 -8.11 -44.96 7.97
CA GLN A 131 -6.86 -44.20 7.82
C GLN A 131 -7.09 -42.68 7.96
N GLN A 132 -8.31 -42.16 7.83
CA GLN A 132 -8.65 -40.74 7.55
C GLN A 132 -8.37 -39.70 8.68
N LYS A 133 -7.21 -39.74 9.35
CA LYS A 133 -6.79 -38.72 10.31
C LYS A 133 -5.39 -38.21 9.99
N LEU A 134 -5.32 -37.01 9.41
CA LEU A 134 -4.08 -36.24 9.34
C LEU A 134 -3.48 -36.14 10.75
N PRO A 135 -2.18 -36.42 10.93
CA PRO A 135 -1.56 -36.37 12.24
C PRO A 135 -1.57 -34.93 12.78
N PHE A 136 -1.76 -34.79 14.09
CA PHE A 136 -2.04 -33.49 14.73
C PHE A 136 -0.98 -32.41 14.46
N TYR A 137 0.29 -32.80 14.29
CA TYR A 137 1.38 -31.88 13.95
C TYR A 137 1.23 -31.26 12.55
N VAL A 138 0.70 -31.99 11.56
CA VAL A 138 0.40 -31.44 10.23
C VAL A 138 -0.69 -30.37 10.34
N LEU A 139 -1.72 -30.61 11.17
CA LEU A 139 -2.77 -29.62 11.42
C LEU A 139 -2.20 -28.36 12.09
N PHE A 140 -1.25 -28.51 13.00
CA PHE A 140 -0.56 -27.39 13.66
C PHE A 140 0.28 -26.56 12.67
N PHE A 141 1.14 -27.20 11.86
CA PHE A 141 1.93 -26.49 10.86
C PHE A 141 1.06 -25.86 9.76
N ALA A 142 -0.03 -26.51 9.35
CA ALA A 142 -1.01 -25.94 8.42
C ALA A 142 -1.67 -24.68 9.00
N ALA A 143 -2.09 -24.71 10.27
CA ALA A 143 -2.68 -23.54 10.92
C ALA A 143 -1.67 -22.39 11.08
N ALA A 144 -0.40 -22.68 11.35
CA ALA A 144 0.67 -21.68 11.36
C ALA A 144 0.88 -21.07 9.96
N ALA A 145 0.94 -21.89 8.90
CA ALA A 145 1.05 -21.41 7.53
C ALA A 145 -0.12 -20.50 7.12
N VAL A 146 -1.36 -20.89 7.46
CA VAL A 146 -2.56 -20.06 7.25
C VAL A 146 -2.46 -18.74 8.02
N PHE A 147 -2.03 -18.75 9.28
CA PHE A 147 -1.83 -17.53 10.07
C PHE A 147 -0.82 -16.57 9.43
N PHE A 148 0.36 -17.07 9.02
CA PHE A 148 1.38 -16.25 8.37
C PHE A 148 0.93 -15.73 7.00
N PHE A 149 0.24 -16.55 6.22
CA PHE A 149 -0.32 -16.14 4.92
C PHE A 149 -1.36 -15.03 5.06
N ILE A 150 -2.30 -15.13 6.02
CA ILE A 150 -3.27 -14.05 6.28
C ILE A 150 -2.55 -12.79 6.78
N CYS A 151 -1.51 -12.93 7.62
CA CYS A 151 -0.70 -11.78 8.06
C CYS A 151 0.00 -11.09 6.89
N PHE A 152 0.57 -11.85 5.95
CA PHE A 152 1.17 -11.33 4.71
C PHE A 152 0.14 -10.57 3.86
N LEU A 153 -1.02 -11.17 3.58
CA LEU A 153 -2.09 -10.51 2.82
C LEU A 153 -2.57 -9.23 3.49
N LEU A 154 -2.74 -9.22 4.82
CA LEU A 154 -3.12 -8.03 5.56
C LEU A 154 -2.07 -6.93 5.50
N GLU A 155 -0.77 -7.26 5.48
CA GLU A 155 0.30 -6.27 5.38
C GLU A 155 0.44 -5.75 3.94
N ALA A 156 0.38 -6.61 2.93
CA ALA A 156 0.37 -6.19 1.52
C ALA A 156 -0.78 -5.22 1.19
N VAL A 157 -2.00 -5.51 1.68
CA VAL A 157 -3.16 -4.61 1.53
C VAL A 157 -2.99 -3.29 2.30
N ARG A 158 -2.25 -3.28 3.41
CA ARG A 158 -1.95 -2.05 4.17
C ARG A 158 -0.89 -1.20 3.50
N GLU A 159 0.14 -1.83 2.96
CA GLU A 159 1.22 -1.18 2.24
C GLU A 159 0.69 -0.51 0.97
N GLU A 160 -0.08 -1.22 0.16
CA GLU A 160 -0.76 -0.66 -1.00
C GLU A 160 -1.73 0.47 -0.61
N ARG A 161 -2.50 0.31 0.47
CA ARG A 161 -3.34 1.41 0.97
C ARG A 161 -2.50 2.61 1.41
N ARG A 162 -1.39 2.40 2.12
CA ARG A 162 -0.48 3.47 2.57
C ARG A 162 0.10 4.20 1.36
N ARG A 163 0.58 3.48 0.34
CA ARG A 163 1.08 4.05 -0.91
C ARG A 163 0.03 4.93 -1.58
N ARG A 164 -1.21 4.46 -1.68
CA ARG A 164 -2.35 5.26 -2.20
C ARG A 164 -2.70 6.47 -1.33
N SER A 165 -2.58 6.40 -0.01
CA SER A 165 -2.84 7.53 0.89
C SER A 165 -1.83 8.68 0.78
N TYR A 166 -0.71 8.50 0.08
CA TYR A 166 0.27 9.56 -0.23
C TYR A 166 0.39 9.87 -1.73
N MET A 167 -0.23 9.11 -2.62
CA MET A 167 -0.23 9.42 -4.07
C MET A 167 -1.48 10.22 -4.44
N ALA A 168 -1.28 11.48 -4.81
CA ALA A 168 -2.31 12.39 -5.27
C ALA A 168 -2.23 12.59 -6.78
N GLY A 169 -3.38 12.75 -7.44
CA GLY A 169 -3.43 13.40 -8.75
C GLY A 169 -3.36 14.91 -8.55
N ALA A 170 -2.49 15.62 -9.27
CA ALA A 170 -2.38 17.07 -9.20
C ALA A 170 -2.59 17.71 -10.57
N THR A 171 -3.47 18.70 -10.66
CA THR A 171 -3.67 19.53 -11.86
C THR A 171 -3.24 20.96 -11.56
N ILE A 172 -2.13 21.38 -12.14
CA ILE A 172 -1.58 22.74 -12.02
C ILE A 172 -2.16 23.60 -13.14
N PHE A 173 -2.60 24.81 -12.82
CA PHE A 173 -3.11 25.80 -13.77
C PHE A 173 -2.17 27.00 -13.83
N PHE A 174 -1.79 27.40 -15.04
CA PHE A 174 -0.89 28.53 -15.28
C PHE A 174 -1.17 29.19 -16.65
N GLN A 175 -1.48 30.49 -16.66
CA GLN A 175 -1.73 31.29 -17.87
C GLN A 175 -2.77 30.64 -18.80
N GLY A 176 -3.82 30.04 -18.24
CA GLY A 176 -4.87 29.34 -18.99
C GLY A 176 -4.48 27.94 -19.51
N ARG A 177 -3.23 27.50 -19.33
CA ARG A 177 -2.79 26.11 -19.55
C ARG A 177 -3.04 25.28 -18.29
N SER A 178 -3.28 23.98 -18.45
CA SER A 178 -3.33 23.01 -17.34
C SER A 178 -2.39 21.83 -17.57
N LEU A 179 -1.67 21.43 -16.53
CA LEU A 179 -0.77 20.27 -16.52
C LEU A 179 -1.23 19.29 -15.43
N GLN A 180 -1.48 18.04 -15.81
CA GLN A 180 -1.83 16.96 -14.87
C GLN A 180 -0.59 16.09 -14.62
N VAL A 181 -0.25 15.88 -13.36
CA VAL A 181 0.88 15.07 -12.89
C VAL A 181 0.49 14.21 -11.70
N GLN A 182 1.21 13.12 -11.51
CA GLN A 182 1.16 12.32 -10.30
C GLN A 182 2.09 12.95 -9.25
N ALA A 183 1.53 13.20 -8.07
CA ALA A 183 2.21 13.86 -6.97
C ALA A 183 2.29 12.97 -5.73
N PHE A 184 3.46 12.93 -5.10
CA PHE A 184 3.64 12.29 -3.79
C PHE A 184 3.53 13.34 -2.69
N LEU A 185 2.60 13.14 -1.74
CA LEU A 185 2.43 13.96 -0.54
C LEU A 185 3.60 13.70 0.41
N ASP A 186 4.61 14.56 0.33
CA ASP A 186 5.84 14.44 1.11
C ASP A 186 5.74 15.30 2.39
N THR A 187 5.47 14.62 3.51
CA THR A 187 5.48 15.23 4.85
C THR A 187 6.91 15.54 5.35
N GLY A 188 7.94 15.06 4.65
CA GLY A 188 9.34 15.40 4.88
C GLY A 188 9.80 16.68 4.16
N ASN A 189 9.04 17.14 3.16
CA ASN A 189 9.35 18.37 2.42
C ASN A 189 9.12 19.60 3.31
N GLN A 190 10.22 20.23 3.73
CA GLN A 190 10.26 21.48 4.51
C GLN A 190 10.64 22.70 3.66
N LEU A 191 10.58 22.60 2.32
CA LEU A 191 11.02 23.66 1.43
C LEU A 191 10.06 24.87 1.51
N THR A 192 10.61 26.00 1.89
CA THR A 192 9.88 27.27 2.05
C THR A 192 10.61 28.40 1.36
N ASP A 193 9.88 29.38 0.83
CA ASP A 193 10.46 30.65 0.40
C ASP A 193 10.96 31.42 1.64
N PRO A 194 12.27 31.73 1.75
CA PRO A 194 12.82 32.42 2.92
C PRO A 194 12.32 33.87 3.07
N VAL A 195 11.77 34.48 2.02
CA VAL A 195 11.25 35.86 2.07
C VAL A 195 9.79 35.89 2.52
N SER A 196 8.92 35.07 1.92
CA SER A 196 7.48 35.07 2.23
C SER A 196 7.02 33.99 3.23
N GLY A 197 7.90 33.07 3.62
CA GLY A 197 7.57 31.92 4.48
C GLY A 197 6.59 30.93 3.86
N ARG A 198 6.37 31.01 2.54
CA ARG A 198 5.36 30.20 1.85
C ARG A 198 5.90 28.80 1.54
N PRO A 199 5.10 27.73 1.74
CA PRO A 199 5.50 26.37 1.39
C PRO A 199 5.73 26.25 -0.12
N VAL A 200 6.67 25.38 -0.50
CA VAL A 200 7.05 25.12 -1.89
C VAL A 200 6.94 23.63 -2.19
N SER A 201 6.15 23.29 -3.20
CA SER A 201 6.13 21.94 -3.77
C SER A 201 7.14 21.85 -4.92
N VAL A 202 7.70 20.67 -5.19
CA VAL A 202 8.74 20.49 -6.22
C VAL A 202 8.20 19.64 -7.36
N ILE A 203 8.42 20.04 -8.62
CA ILE A 203 8.08 19.27 -9.82
C ILE A 203 9.33 18.97 -10.64
N TRP A 204 9.36 17.82 -11.30
CA TRP A 204 10.45 17.45 -12.21
C TRP A 204 10.33 18.20 -13.55
N ALA A 205 11.45 18.76 -14.02
CA ALA A 205 11.53 19.52 -15.26
C ALA A 205 11.11 18.71 -16.50
N GLY A 206 11.38 17.41 -16.52
CA GLY A 206 10.99 16.52 -17.63
C GLY A 206 9.48 16.36 -17.80
N ALA A 207 8.68 16.63 -16.76
CA ALA A 207 7.22 16.60 -16.82
C ALA A 207 6.58 17.94 -17.23
N LEU A 208 7.38 19.01 -17.42
CA LEU A 208 6.85 20.34 -17.68
C LEU A 208 6.64 20.64 -19.16
N GLU A 209 7.43 20.11 -20.09
CA GLU A 209 7.32 20.38 -21.54
C GLU A 209 7.14 21.89 -21.91
N GLY A 210 7.80 22.80 -21.19
CA GLY A 210 7.67 24.25 -21.39
C GLY A 210 6.42 24.91 -20.77
N PHE A 211 5.73 24.21 -19.86
CA PHE A 211 4.52 24.71 -19.16
C PHE A 211 4.74 26.04 -18.43
N PHE A 212 5.92 26.25 -17.85
CA PHE A 212 6.30 27.52 -17.20
C PHE A 212 7.14 28.46 -18.09
N ASP A 213 7.25 28.19 -19.40
CA ASP A 213 7.96 29.07 -20.31
C ASP A 213 7.25 30.43 -20.40
N GLY A 214 8.04 31.50 -20.33
CA GLY A 214 7.55 32.88 -20.26
C GLY A 214 6.99 33.29 -18.89
N ALA A 215 7.26 32.54 -17.82
CA ALA A 215 6.76 32.88 -16.49
C ALA A 215 7.27 34.24 -15.97
N PRO A 216 6.39 35.17 -15.56
CA PRO A 216 6.79 36.47 -15.03
C PRO A 216 7.28 36.32 -13.58
N GLY A 217 8.60 36.38 -13.41
CA GLY A 217 9.26 36.30 -12.11
C GLY A 217 9.55 34.87 -11.68
N VAL A 218 10.84 34.53 -11.62
CA VAL A 218 11.35 33.27 -11.06
C VAL A 218 12.01 33.57 -9.73
N THR A 219 11.56 32.92 -8.66
CA THR A 219 12.16 33.03 -7.32
C THR A 219 13.17 31.89 -7.14
N LEU A 220 14.40 32.18 -6.72
CA LEU A 220 15.38 31.14 -6.39
C LEU A 220 15.23 30.73 -4.92
N ILE A 221 14.78 29.50 -4.69
CA ILE A 221 14.54 28.94 -3.36
C ILE A 221 15.79 28.16 -2.91
N PRO A 222 16.46 28.54 -1.80
CA PRO A 222 17.55 27.76 -1.25
C PRO A 222 17.04 26.42 -0.72
N TYR A 223 17.75 25.34 -1.03
CA TYR A 223 17.43 23.99 -0.59
C TYR A 223 18.69 23.22 -0.18
N ARG A 224 18.48 22.17 0.62
CA ARG A 224 19.48 21.17 0.97
C ARG A 224 18.91 19.79 0.66
N SER A 225 19.74 18.88 0.16
CA SER A 225 19.36 17.48 -0.06
C SER A 225 20.49 16.54 0.35
N VAL A 226 20.20 15.25 0.40
CA VAL A 226 21.27 14.22 0.49
C VAL A 226 22.22 14.42 -0.69
N GLY A 227 23.52 14.51 -0.42
CA GLY A 227 24.55 14.77 -1.43
C GLY A 227 24.69 16.24 -1.89
N LYS A 228 23.88 17.19 -1.40
CA LYS A 228 24.02 18.61 -1.76
C LYS A 228 23.71 19.54 -0.57
N GLU A 229 24.76 20.11 0.00
CA GLU A 229 24.65 20.93 1.22
C GLU A 229 24.01 22.30 1.01
N SER A 230 24.20 22.88 -0.19
CA SER A 230 23.58 24.12 -0.61
C SER A 230 23.22 24.04 -2.09
N GLY A 231 21.99 24.41 -2.42
CA GLY A 231 21.49 24.52 -3.79
C GLY A 231 20.40 25.56 -3.90
N LEU A 232 20.09 25.95 -5.13
CA LEU A 232 18.97 26.83 -5.47
C LEU A 232 18.05 26.08 -6.44
N LEU A 233 16.75 26.15 -6.22
CA LEU A 233 15.72 25.70 -7.16
C LEU A 233 14.97 26.92 -7.71
N PRO A 234 14.81 27.07 -9.03
CA PRO A 234 13.91 28.06 -9.59
C PRO A 234 12.47 27.67 -9.26
N ALA A 235 11.70 28.60 -8.73
CA ALA A 235 10.29 28.43 -8.40
C ALA A 235 9.42 29.47 -9.10
N VAL A 236 8.28 29.00 -9.59
CA VAL A 236 7.27 29.78 -10.30
C VAL A 236 5.98 29.76 -9.49
N LYS A 237 5.31 30.91 -9.43
CA LYS A 237 3.99 31.05 -8.82
C LYS A 237 2.94 30.68 -9.87
N ALA A 238 2.28 29.53 -9.70
CA ALA A 238 1.17 29.13 -10.57
C ALA A 238 -0.14 29.80 -10.14
N ASP A 239 -1.16 29.79 -11.00
CA ASP A 239 -2.45 30.43 -10.71
C ASP A 239 -3.25 29.62 -9.68
N CYS A 240 -3.27 28.30 -9.88
CA CYS A 240 -3.98 27.35 -9.02
C CYS A 240 -3.35 25.95 -9.09
N ILE A 241 -3.57 25.14 -8.07
CA ILE A 241 -3.38 23.68 -8.11
C ILE A 241 -4.60 22.99 -7.50
N CYS A 242 -5.15 22.03 -8.24
CA CYS A 242 -6.19 21.12 -7.76
C CYS A 242 -5.54 19.79 -7.41
N ILE A 243 -5.86 19.26 -6.24
CA ILE A 243 -5.23 18.07 -5.65
C ILE A 243 -6.34 17.06 -5.36
N GLU A 244 -6.25 15.89 -5.96
CA GLU A 244 -7.12 14.75 -5.72
C GLU A 244 -6.37 13.69 -4.92
N LEU A 245 -6.77 13.48 -3.65
CA LEU A 245 -6.16 12.48 -2.76
C LEU A 245 -7.25 11.75 -1.97
N GLU A 246 -7.19 10.41 -1.94
CA GLU A 246 -8.22 9.54 -1.35
C GLU A 246 -9.66 9.86 -1.81
N GLY A 247 -9.85 10.27 -3.08
CA GLY A 247 -11.16 10.67 -3.63
C GLY A 247 -11.71 12.00 -3.09
N LYS A 248 -10.87 12.81 -2.42
CA LYS A 248 -11.20 14.17 -2.00
C LYS A 248 -10.48 15.15 -2.94
N CYS A 249 -11.23 16.03 -3.60
CA CYS A 249 -10.67 17.15 -4.36
C CYS A 249 -10.49 18.39 -3.46
N ARG A 250 -9.32 19.02 -3.52
CA ARG A 250 -9.06 20.33 -2.89
C ARG A 250 -8.35 21.28 -3.85
N GLU A 251 -8.66 22.56 -3.76
CA GLU A 251 -8.11 23.63 -4.60
C GLU A 251 -7.26 24.61 -3.77
N LEU A 252 -6.04 24.90 -4.22
CA LEU A 252 -5.17 25.92 -3.64
C LEU A 252 -4.75 26.95 -4.69
N LYS A 253 -5.11 28.21 -4.45
CA LYS A 253 -4.76 29.33 -5.33
C LYS A 253 -3.35 29.86 -5.06
N ASN A 254 -2.72 30.41 -6.11
CA ASN A 254 -1.40 31.05 -6.07
C ASN A 254 -0.22 30.16 -5.57
N PRO A 255 -0.18 28.82 -5.74
CA PRO A 255 0.87 27.97 -5.17
C PRO A 255 2.26 28.31 -5.73
N LEU A 256 3.31 28.08 -4.92
CA LEU A 256 4.71 28.26 -5.33
C LEU A 256 5.33 26.90 -5.64
N ILE A 257 5.76 26.69 -6.88
CA ILE A 257 6.20 25.39 -7.39
C ILE A 257 7.65 25.51 -7.87
N ALA A 258 8.57 24.80 -7.22
CA ALA A 258 9.98 24.70 -7.57
C ALA A 258 10.21 23.64 -8.66
N VAL A 259 11.16 23.87 -9.56
CA VAL A 259 11.49 22.97 -10.67
C VAL A 259 12.83 22.29 -10.42
N SER A 260 12.81 20.97 -10.26
CA SER A 260 14.00 20.12 -10.16
C SER A 260 14.41 19.58 -11.52
N GLN A 261 15.69 19.69 -11.87
CA GLN A 261 16.23 19.07 -13.09
C GLN A 261 16.41 17.54 -12.94
N ALA A 262 16.65 17.06 -11.71
CA ALA A 262 16.74 15.64 -11.42
C ALA A 262 15.34 15.01 -11.25
N PRO A 263 15.09 13.79 -11.76
CA PRO A 263 13.86 13.04 -11.50
C PRO A 263 13.61 12.89 -10.00
N LEU A 264 12.34 13.00 -9.59
CA LEU A 264 11.96 12.91 -8.17
C LEU A 264 11.74 11.46 -7.71
N SER A 265 11.34 10.56 -8.61
CA SER A 265 11.29 9.11 -8.35
C SER A 265 12.20 8.33 -9.29
N SER A 266 12.82 7.26 -8.79
CA SER A 266 13.65 6.34 -9.58
C SER A 266 12.84 5.40 -10.48
N ASP A 267 11.56 5.19 -10.16
CA ASP A 267 10.63 4.31 -10.89
C ASP A 267 9.61 5.09 -11.76
N GLY A 268 9.68 6.42 -11.77
CA GLY A 268 8.70 7.28 -12.45
C GLY A 268 7.29 7.28 -11.86
N SER A 269 7.08 6.80 -10.63
CA SER A 269 5.72 6.71 -10.04
C SER A 269 5.08 8.04 -9.64
N TYR A 270 5.85 9.14 -9.63
CA TYR A 270 5.37 10.51 -9.44
C TYR A 270 6.36 11.51 -10.05
N GLU A 271 5.84 12.61 -10.62
CA GLU A 271 6.64 13.72 -11.17
C GLU A 271 6.72 14.93 -10.21
N MET A 272 5.93 14.94 -9.13
CA MET A 272 5.84 16.07 -8.18
C MET A 272 5.93 15.62 -6.71
N LEU A 273 6.68 16.34 -5.88
CA LEU A 273 6.64 16.30 -4.41
C LEU A 273 5.72 17.41 -3.91
N LEU A 274 4.54 17.02 -3.44
CA LEU A 274 3.52 17.91 -2.88
C LEU A 274 3.81 18.17 -1.40
N HIS A 275 4.01 19.43 -1.03
CA HIS A 275 4.23 19.84 0.36
C HIS A 275 2.92 19.69 1.17
N GLU A 276 2.97 19.10 2.37
CA GLU A 276 1.80 18.86 3.23
C GLU A 276 0.90 20.10 3.43
N ALA A 277 1.48 21.27 3.66
CA ALA A 277 0.76 22.53 3.82
C ALA A 277 -0.07 22.95 2.58
N PHE A 278 0.17 22.39 1.39
CA PHE A 278 -0.71 22.58 0.24
C PHE A 278 -2.04 21.88 0.49
N TRP A 279 -1.99 20.62 0.91
CA TRP A 279 -3.17 19.81 1.21
C TRP A 279 -3.99 20.43 2.34
N GLU A 280 -3.33 20.87 3.42
CA GLU A 280 -3.99 21.48 4.58
C GLU A 280 -4.72 22.80 4.24
N LYS A 281 -4.07 23.67 3.46
CA LYS A 281 -4.60 25.02 3.12
C LYS A 281 -5.55 25.02 1.93
N ALA A 282 -5.59 23.95 1.14
CA ALA A 282 -6.48 23.82 0.00
C ALA A 282 -7.95 23.71 0.44
N VAL A 283 -8.82 24.51 -0.19
CA VAL A 283 -10.26 24.51 0.07
C VAL A 283 -10.89 23.30 -0.61
N ARG A 284 -11.85 22.63 0.04
CA ARG A 284 -12.57 21.51 -0.58
C ARG A 284 -13.28 21.98 -1.85
N SER A 285 -13.01 21.32 -2.98
CA SER A 285 -13.71 21.55 -4.24
C SER A 285 -14.73 20.43 -4.47
N GLU A 286 -15.92 20.78 -4.95
CA GLU A 286 -16.96 19.84 -5.37
C GLU A 286 -16.87 19.47 -6.85
N LYS A 287 -15.99 20.14 -7.61
CA LYS A 287 -15.74 19.85 -9.03
C LYS A 287 -14.53 18.95 -9.17
N SER A 288 -14.70 17.80 -9.83
CA SER A 288 -13.57 17.10 -10.44
C SER A 288 -13.08 17.95 -11.62
N CYS A 289 -11.78 18.24 -11.68
CA CYS A 289 -11.21 19.15 -12.67
C CYS A 289 -10.93 18.52 -14.04
N HIS A 290 -11.48 17.32 -14.29
CA HIS A 290 -11.45 16.66 -15.59
C HIS A 290 -12.44 17.34 -16.57
N GLY A 291 -12.06 18.50 -17.12
CA GLY A 291 -12.84 19.18 -18.16
C GLY A 291 -12.60 20.69 -18.24
N GLY A 292 -11.52 21.10 -18.92
CA GLY A 292 -11.31 22.46 -19.40
C GLY A 292 -11.15 22.43 -20.93
N ASP A 293 -11.98 23.21 -21.62
CA ASP A 293 -12.21 23.24 -23.08
C ASP A 293 -10.93 23.16 -23.93
N ALA A 294 -10.61 21.99 -24.49
CA ALA A 294 -9.50 21.82 -25.44
C ALA A 294 -9.88 22.34 -26.83
N ARG A 295 -9.96 23.66 -26.99
CA ARG A 295 -10.07 24.31 -28.32
C ARG A 295 -8.73 24.33 -29.05
N THR A 296 -8.23 23.14 -29.40
CA THR A 296 -7.24 23.01 -30.46
C THR A 296 -7.93 23.21 -31.81
N GLY A 297 -7.67 24.34 -32.45
CA GLY A 297 -8.07 24.55 -33.84
C GLY A 297 -7.42 23.49 -34.72
N LYS A 298 -8.23 22.56 -35.26
CA LYS A 298 -7.75 21.62 -36.27
C LYS A 298 -7.41 22.38 -37.55
N THR A 299 -6.12 22.48 -37.85
CA THR A 299 -5.66 22.79 -39.21
C THR A 299 -6.19 21.73 -40.18
N GLU A 300 -6.80 22.21 -41.25
CA GLU A 300 -7.45 21.41 -42.26
C GLU A 300 -6.41 20.72 -43.17
N LYS A 301 -6.01 19.49 -42.83
CA LYS A 301 -5.32 18.56 -43.73
C LYS A 301 -5.43 17.11 -43.25
N ASP A 302 -6.41 16.40 -43.82
CA ASP A 302 -6.26 15.04 -44.37
C ASP A 302 -7.63 14.45 -44.75
N LYS A 303 -8.26 15.05 -45.76
CA LYS A 303 -9.25 14.36 -46.59
C LYS A 303 -8.49 13.50 -47.60
N SER A 304 -8.22 12.23 -47.28
CA SER A 304 -8.28 11.09 -48.23
C SER A 304 -7.64 9.81 -47.69
N ARG A 305 -8.46 8.84 -47.24
CA ARG A 305 -8.59 7.50 -47.85
C ARG A 305 -9.51 6.57 -47.07
N GLN A 306 -10.01 5.55 -47.80
CA GLN A 306 -10.66 4.32 -47.33
C GLN A 306 -12.07 4.44 -46.73
N THR A 307 -13.00 4.57 -47.67
CA THR A 307 -14.24 3.79 -47.73
C THR A 307 -14.02 2.28 -47.54
N GLU A 308 -14.87 1.60 -46.76
CA GLU A 308 -15.84 0.55 -47.20
C GLU A 308 -16.38 -0.30 -46.04
N GLY A 309 -17.66 -0.71 -46.14
CA GLY A 309 -18.36 -1.64 -45.21
C GLY A 309 -18.84 -1.02 -43.89
N GLY A 310 -20.13 -1.01 -43.51
CA GLY A 310 -21.34 -1.46 -44.19
C GLY A 310 -22.07 -2.60 -43.44
N GLN A 311 -23.03 -2.26 -42.57
CA GLN A 311 -24.29 -3.01 -42.37
C GLN A 311 -25.28 -2.23 -41.48
N GLU A 312 -26.57 -2.48 -41.69
CA GLU A 312 -27.72 -1.78 -41.10
C GLU A 312 -28.31 -2.48 -39.86
N THR A 313 -29.47 -1.98 -39.42
CA THR A 313 -30.36 -2.38 -38.30
C THR A 313 -30.00 -1.78 -36.93
N GLU A 314 -30.94 -1.33 -36.09
CA GLU A 314 -32.41 -1.47 -36.12
C GLU A 314 -33.16 -0.24 -35.55
N LYS A 315 -34.49 -0.19 -35.73
CA LYS A 315 -35.36 0.95 -35.37
C LYS A 315 -35.64 1.08 -33.86
N SER A 316 -35.82 2.32 -33.40
CA SER A 316 -36.85 2.67 -32.40
C SER A 316 -37.22 4.15 -32.51
N GLU A 317 -38.50 4.44 -32.75
CA GLU A 317 -39.07 5.79 -32.81
C GLU A 317 -39.63 6.25 -31.43
N ASN A 318 -40.12 7.50 -31.40
CA ASN A 318 -40.86 8.19 -30.33
C ASN A 318 -39.98 8.79 -29.19
N ASN A 319 -40.22 10.01 -28.69
CA ASN A 319 -41.37 10.90 -28.89
C ASN A 319 -40.99 12.40 -28.88
N TRP A 320 -41.88 13.23 -29.45
CA TRP A 320 -41.74 14.68 -29.65
C TRP A 320 -42.57 15.45 -28.62
N ALA A 321 -42.12 16.62 -28.11
CA ALA A 321 -42.98 17.77 -27.69
C ALA A 321 -42.19 18.95 -27.06
N GLY A 322 -42.63 20.20 -27.31
CA GLY A 322 -42.21 21.44 -26.63
C GLY A 322 -40.97 22.11 -27.25
N SER A 323 -41.06 23.18 -28.04
CA SER A 323 -41.43 24.58 -27.70
C SER A 323 -40.64 25.17 -26.51
N GLU A 324 -40.09 26.39 -26.56
CA GLU A 324 -40.41 27.53 -27.45
C GLU A 324 -39.20 28.46 -27.68
N ARG A 325 -39.41 29.63 -28.31
CA ARG A 325 -38.39 30.50 -28.93
C ARG A 325 -38.21 31.83 -28.15
N LEU A 326 -37.12 32.57 -28.45
CA LEU A 326 -36.86 34.00 -28.12
C LEU A 326 -36.34 34.23 -26.67
N THR A 327 -35.49 35.20 -26.32
CA THR A 327 -34.97 36.44 -26.99
C THR A 327 -33.52 36.76 -26.55
N GLU A 328 -32.66 37.22 -27.48
CA GLU A 328 -31.66 38.30 -27.26
C GLU A 328 -32.37 39.68 -27.37
N PRO A 329 -31.83 40.85 -26.92
CA PRO A 329 -30.39 41.23 -26.87
C PRO A 329 -29.96 42.12 -25.66
N GLU A 330 -28.68 42.50 -25.59
CA GLU A 330 -28.22 43.90 -25.81
C GLU A 330 -26.76 44.19 -25.37
N THR A 331 -26.10 44.92 -26.27
CA THR A 331 -24.77 45.56 -26.24
C THR A 331 -24.53 46.57 -25.11
N TYR A 332 -23.27 46.73 -24.69
CA TYR A 332 -22.68 48.05 -24.40
C TYR A 332 -21.21 48.16 -24.85
N GLU A 333 -20.77 49.37 -25.19
CA GLU A 333 -19.56 49.66 -25.95
C GLU A 333 -18.53 50.54 -25.19
N LYS A 334 -17.25 50.36 -25.55
CA LYS A 334 -16.19 51.40 -25.72
C LYS A 334 -15.39 52.03 -24.54
N THR A 335 -14.19 52.46 -24.97
CA THR A 335 -13.16 53.33 -24.35
C THR A 335 -12.22 52.70 -23.31
N GLY A 336 -10.88 52.90 -23.35
CA GLY A 336 -10.01 53.49 -24.37
C GLY A 336 -8.71 54.13 -23.80
N LYS A 337 -7.61 54.09 -24.58
CA LYS A 337 -6.27 54.75 -24.40
C LYS A 337 -5.25 54.05 -23.47
N GLU A 338 -3.98 53.78 -23.85
CA GLU A 338 -2.84 54.63 -24.34
C GLU A 338 -2.11 55.40 -23.21
N THR A 339 -0.77 55.51 -23.06
CA THR A 339 0.44 54.88 -23.69
C THR A 339 1.69 55.11 -22.78
N GLU A 340 2.92 54.97 -23.33
CA GLU A 340 4.27 55.30 -22.78
C GLU A 340 4.90 54.22 -21.86
N ARG A 341 6.02 53.55 -22.19
CA ARG A 341 7.36 53.90 -22.75
C ARG A 341 8.20 54.86 -21.89
N LYS A 342 9.25 54.30 -21.29
CA LYS A 342 10.59 54.92 -21.24
C LYS A 342 11.67 53.83 -21.31
N ASN A 343 12.58 53.98 -22.25
CA ASN A 343 13.91 53.35 -22.20
C ASN A 343 14.81 54.26 -21.36
N ASP A 344 15.92 53.73 -20.82
CA ASP A 344 17.26 54.24 -21.14
C ASP A 344 18.34 53.25 -20.67
N ALA A 345 19.55 53.42 -21.19
CA ALA A 345 20.60 52.39 -21.23
C ALA A 345 21.89 52.80 -20.48
N VAL A 346 23.00 52.10 -20.79
CA VAL A 346 24.41 52.31 -20.35
C VAL A 346 24.78 51.67 -18.98
N GLY A 347 25.86 50.90 -18.84
CA GLY A 347 26.74 50.30 -19.87
C GLY A 347 28.13 49.81 -19.37
N LYS A 348 28.76 48.95 -20.21
CA LYS A 348 30.21 48.70 -20.40
C LYS A 348 31.09 47.98 -19.33
N ASN A 349 31.80 46.95 -19.84
CA ASN A 349 33.16 46.44 -19.51
C ASN A 349 33.34 45.84 -18.08
N GLY A 350 34.14 44.79 -17.78
CA GLY A 350 35.10 43.92 -18.50
C GLY A 350 35.82 43.03 -17.45
N THR A 351 36.85 42.19 -17.69
CA THR A 351 37.49 41.59 -18.88
C THR A 351 38.61 40.63 -18.40
N GLN A 352 38.85 39.47 -19.07
CA GLN A 352 40.05 38.58 -18.92
C GLN A 352 40.26 37.82 -17.57
N LYS A 353 41.11 36.77 -17.42
CA LYS A 353 41.64 35.65 -18.25
C LYS A 353 42.42 34.66 -17.34
N GLY A 354 42.60 33.39 -17.75
CA GLY A 354 43.57 32.43 -17.18
C GLY A 354 43.02 31.46 -16.12
N GLY A 355 43.60 30.27 -15.89
CA GLY A 355 44.78 29.63 -16.51
C GLY A 355 45.59 28.78 -15.50
N SER A 356 46.24 27.70 -15.96
CA SER A 356 46.96 26.64 -15.19
C SER A 356 46.06 25.71 -14.34
N GLU A 357 46.17 24.37 -14.32
CA GLU A 357 47.27 23.38 -14.42
C GLU A 357 47.98 23.00 -13.09
N GLY A 358 48.14 21.69 -12.91
CA GLY A 358 48.65 20.98 -11.71
C GLY A 358 47.85 19.68 -11.52
N LYS A 359 48.26 18.45 -11.92
CA LYS A 359 49.59 17.78 -11.86
C LYS A 359 50.13 17.90 -10.43
N THR A 360 50.23 16.89 -9.57
CA THR A 360 50.54 15.44 -9.61
C THR A 360 50.24 14.89 -8.18
N GLY A 361 50.27 13.62 -7.78
CA GLY A 361 50.62 12.31 -8.36
C GLY A 361 50.77 11.28 -7.21
N LEU A 362 51.15 10.02 -7.52
CA LEU A 362 51.48 8.92 -6.58
C LEU A 362 50.26 8.33 -5.78
N GLU A 363 50.15 7.02 -5.48
CA GLU A 363 50.98 5.87 -5.85
C GLU A 363 50.24 4.50 -5.85
N ASN A 364 50.92 3.49 -6.38
CA ASN A 364 50.64 2.04 -6.31
C ASN A 364 50.27 1.55 -4.87
N SER A 365 49.57 0.42 -4.65
CA SER A 365 50.08 -0.92 -4.99
C SER A 365 49.07 -2.08 -4.94
N ARG A 366 49.13 -2.89 -6.01
CA ARG A 366 48.99 -4.37 -6.14
C ARG A 366 48.56 -5.22 -4.92
N SER A 367 47.42 -5.91 -5.08
CA SER A 367 47.27 -7.36 -5.42
C SER A 367 47.97 -8.48 -4.59
N PRO A 368 47.53 -9.76 -4.66
CA PRO A 368 47.59 -10.73 -3.55
C PRO A 368 48.56 -11.93 -3.73
N GLN A 369 48.64 -12.81 -2.71
CA GLN A 369 49.20 -14.18 -2.75
C GLN A 369 48.24 -15.10 -1.92
N ASN A 370 47.89 -16.37 -2.22
CA ASN A 370 48.65 -17.57 -2.69
C ASN A 370 49.75 -18.01 -1.69
N GLU A 371 50.16 -19.26 -1.45
CA GLU A 371 49.91 -20.67 -1.87
C GLU A 371 50.63 -21.58 -0.81
N ASP A 372 50.49 -22.90 -0.62
CA ASP A 372 49.47 -23.95 -0.89
C ASP A 372 49.82 -25.20 -0.02
N GLY A 373 48.89 -26.17 0.12
CA GLY A 373 49.21 -27.57 0.46
C GLY A 373 49.00 -28.02 1.93
N GLY A 374 48.74 -29.31 2.20
CA GLY A 374 48.53 -30.42 1.27
C GLY A 374 48.25 -31.81 1.92
N LYS A 375 47.27 -32.51 1.34
CA LYS A 375 47.07 -33.98 1.13
C LYS A 375 47.54 -35.09 2.11
N SER A 376 46.70 -36.14 2.13
CA SER A 376 46.96 -37.60 2.29
C SER A 376 46.58 -38.24 3.65
N GLY A 377 45.98 -39.45 3.76
CA GLY A 377 45.37 -40.35 2.75
C GLY A 377 45.59 -41.87 2.98
N ARG A 378 44.53 -42.64 3.33
CA ARG A 378 44.28 -44.12 3.17
C ARG A 378 43.00 -44.51 3.97
N LYS A 379 41.94 -45.12 3.41
CA LYS A 379 41.70 -46.51 2.90
C LYS A 379 41.44 -47.59 4.00
N GLU A 380 40.16 -47.96 4.15
CA GLU A 380 39.49 -49.30 4.05
C GLU A 380 40.29 -50.63 4.21
N PRO A 381 39.67 -51.81 4.52
CA PRO A 381 38.27 -52.23 4.19
C PRO A 381 37.47 -53.12 5.21
N GLU A 382 36.22 -53.42 4.82
CA GLU A 382 35.34 -54.60 5.02
C GLU A 382 35.53 -55.64 6.15
N ASN A 383 34.39 -56.13 6.70
CA ASN A 383 34.09 -57.57 6.74
C ASN A 383 32.57 -57.87 6.75
N GLN A 384 32.15 -59.06 6.31
CA GLN A 384 30.76 -59.50 6.11
C GLN A 384 30.31 -60.62 7.07
N SER A 385 28.98 -60.89 7.11
CA SER A 385 28.32 -62.22 6.99
C SER A 385 27.38 -62.70 8.12
N GLY A 386 26.32 -63.42 7.70
CA GLY A 386 25.37 -64.21 8.52
C GLY A 386 24.03 -63.51 8.88
N GLY A 387 22.83 -64.06 8.63
CA GLY A 387 22.41 -65.25 7.86
C GLY A 387 21.18 -65.97 8.44
N GLU A 388 20.10 -66.16 7.63
CA GLU A 388 18.96 -67.11 7.84
C GLU A 388 18.05 -66.92 9.08
N LYS A 389 16.85 -67.52 9.27
CA LYS A 389 15.71 -68.03 8.44
C LYS A 389 14.48 -68.28 9.38
N TYR A 390 13.25 -68.23 8.81
CA TYR A 390 12.00 -68.97 9.12
C TYR A 390 11.52 -69.36 10.56
N GLY A 391 10.18 -69.31 10.73
CA GLY A 391 9.37 -70.00 11.77
C GLY A 391 8.75 -69.06 12.80
N ASP A 392 7.46 -69.14 13.15
CA ASP A 392 6.33 -69.96 12.64
C ASP A 392 5.01 -69.19 12.92
#